data_AF-A0A4Y2G928-F1
#
_entry.id   AF-A0A4Y2G928-F1
#
_cell.length_a   1.000
_cell.length_b   1.000
_cell.length_c   1.000
_cell.angle_alpha   90.00
_cell.angle_beta   90.00
_cell.angle_gamma   90.00
#
_symmetry.space_group_name_H-M   'P 1'
#
loop_
_entity.id
_entity.type
_entity.pdbx_description
1 polymer ?
#
loop_
_entity_poly.entity_id
_entity_poly.type
_entity_poly.pdbx_seq_one_letter_code
_entity_poly.pdbx_strand_id
1 'polypeptide(L)'
;MRVEKILRKNESETLIDRNVNRNTQQCSVKLPRLQIPQYSGNILNFNDFYAQFEAAIHKNSNLSDVEKFNYLKSYLINNAEIAIRGLALKSENYDLALNILKERFGRTDMIIDAHMSQLLNLNPVRKSQDVKSLRRLYSICETYTRGLENNGANPNSYSSLLYPVLLKSIPRDLSLEFSRKMYAKKENTISDLLGFLTSGSGLPKTFSYTSQKGVISPLTKVAIRPVYYLSRLSGESRIRVWGRGLRS
;
A
#
# COMPACT_ATOMS: atom_id res chain seq x y z
N MET A 1 68.64 34.82 13.50
CA MET A 1 69.22 33.45 13.50
C MET A 1 68.22 32.54 14.20
N ARG A 2 67.92 31.31 13.76
CA ARG A 2 68.50 30.47 12.69
C ARG A 2 67.37 29.62 12.05
N VAL A 3 67.58 29.13 10.82
CA VAL A 3 66.76 28.07 10.17
C VAL A 3 66.99 26.70 10.90
N GLU A 4 66.27 25.59 10.71
CA GLU A 4 65.50 24.96 9.60
C GLU A 4 64.23 24.25 10.18
N LYS A 5 63.18 23.80 9.49
CA LYS A 5 62.88 23.27 8.14
C LYS A 5 63.21 21.77 7.91
N ILE A 6 62.22 21.04 7.38
CA ILE A 6 62.24 19.65 6.82
C ILE A 6 62.14 18.50 7.84
N LEU A 7 61.03 17.75 7.74
CA LEU A 7 60.90 16.34 8.10
C LEU A 7 60.36 15.59 6.86
N ARG A 8 61.06 14.53 6.40
CA ARG A 8 60.63 13.66 5.29
C ARG A 8 61.26 12.27 5.42
N LYS A 9 60.43 11.24 5.25
CA LYS A 9 60.75 9.79 5.23
C LYS A 9 61.26 9.24 6.58
N ASN A 10 60.92 8.03 7.04
CA ASN A 10 60.64 6.72 6.39
C ASN A 10 61.90 6.06 5.80
N GLU A 11 61.95 4.76 5.53
CA GLU A 11 61.06 3.65 5.96
C GLU A 11 61.64 3.05 7.30
N SER A 12 61.52 1.81 7.80
CA SER A 12 60.88 0.53 7.40
C SER A 12 60.54 -0.33 8.67
N GLU A 13 60.75 -1.66 8.65
CA GLU A 13 60.64 -2.71 9.70
C GLU A 13 59.39 -2.82 10.62
N THR A 14 58.92 -4.05 10.91
CA THR A 14 57.94 -4.85 10.12
C THR A 14 57.49 -6.09 10.92
N LEU A 15 56.25 -6.58 10.71
CA LEU A 15 55.65 -7.81 11.28
C LEU A 15 55.33 -7.67 12.80
N ILE A 16 54.36 -8.38 13.42
CA ILE A 16 53.76 -9.69 13.09
C ILE A 16 52.21 -9.63 13.03
N ASP A 17 51.68 -10.46 12.12
CA ASP A 17 50.26 -10.76 11.84
C ASP A 17 49.38 -11.15 13.06
N ARG A 18 48.15 -10.64 13.11
CA ARG A 18 46.95 -11.35 13.61
C ARG A 18 45.68 -10.98 12.82
N ASN A 19 45.50 -11.62 11.69
CA ASN A 19 44.35 -11.51 10.80
C ASN A 19 43.02 -11.98 11.45
N VAL A 20 42.26 -11.06 12.06
CA VAL A 20 40.91 -11.33 12.59
C VAL A 20 39.86 -11.21 11.48
N ASN A 21 39.96 -12.05 10.45
CA ASN A 21 38.93 -12.19 9.42
C ASN A 21 37.69 -12.89 9.97
N ARG A 22 36.90 -12.16 10.77
CA ARG A 22 35.54 -12.57 11.17
C ARG A 22 34.62 -12.45 9.96
N ASN A 23 34.68 -13.48 9.13
CA ASN A 23 33.84 -13.71 7.98
C ASN A 23 32.36 -13.69 8.43
N THR A 24 31.71 -12.53 8.34
CA THR A 24 30.30 -12.33 8.63
C THR A 24 29.48 -12.99 7.52
N GLN A 25 29.37 -14.31 7.63
CA GLN A 25 28.44 -15.17 6.92
C GLN A 25 27.01 -14.71 7.25
N GLN A 26 26.58 -13.61 6.62
CA GLN A 26 25.18 -13.29 6.50
C GLN A 26 24.55 -14.46 5.73
N CYS A 27 23.81 -15.29 6.46
CA CYS A 27 22.89 -16.28 5.89
C CYS A 27 21.78 -15.54 5.14
N SER A 28 22.14 -15.00 3.99
CA SER A 28 21.27 -14.33 3.04
C SER A 28 20.32 -15.39 2.49
N VAL A 29 19.15 -15.50 3.13
CA VAL A 29 18.01 -16.23 2.61
C VAL A 29 17.79 -15.70 1.19
N LYS A 30 18.09 -16.53 0.19
CA LYS A 30 17.96 -16.18 -1.22
C LYS A 30 16.47 -16.13 -1.56
N LEU A 31 15.85 -15.00 -1.23
CA LEU A 31 14.48 -14.68 -1.61
C LEU A 31 14.35 -14.81 -3.14
N PRO A 32 13.19 -15.27 -3.65
CA PRO A 32 12.90 -15.22 -5.08
C PRO A 32 13.12 -13.79 -5.60
N ARG A 33 13.70 -13.66 -6.81
CA ARG A 33 13.87 -12.36 -7.45
C ARG A 33 12.49 -11.74 -7.66
N LEU A 34 12.23 -10.60 -7.01
CA LEU A 34 11.04 -9.80 -7.25
C LEU A 34 11.01 -9.41 -8.74
N GLN A 35 9.92 -9.76 -9.42
CA GLN A 35 9.66 -9.37 -10.81
C GLN A 35 8.70 -8.20 -10.81
N ILE A 36 9.09 -7.09 -11.45
CA ILE A 36 8.19 -5.95 -11.66
C ILE A 36 7.17 -6.37 -12.72
N PRO A 37 5.85 -6.28 -12.45
CA PRO A 37 4.83 -6.59 -13.44
C PRO A 37 4.81 -5.53 -14.54
N GLN A 38 4.44 -5.93 -15.77
CA GLN A 38 4.21 -4.95 -16.84
C GLN A 38 2.99 -4.07 -16.54
N TYR A 39 3.10 -2.78 -16.89
CA TYR A 39 2.10 -1.77 -16.58
C TYR A 39 1.39 -1.27 -17.84
N SER A 40 0.05 -1.38 -17.83
CA SER A 40 -0.81 -1.17 -19.00
C SER A 40 -1.46 0.22 -19.11
N GLY A 41 -1.20 1.12 -18.16
CA GLY A 41 -1.90 2.41 -18.05
C GLY A 41 -3.20 2.37 -17.23
N ASN A 42 -3.39 1.36 -16.37
CA ASN A 42 -4.47 1.38 -15.38
C ASN A 42 -4.07 2.29 -14.20
N ILE A 43 -4.77 3.41 -14.04
CA ILE A 43 -4.55 4.43 -12.99
C ILE A 43 -4.53 3.80 -11.59
N LEU A 44 -5.46 2.87 -11.30
CA LEU A 44 -5.56 2.21 -9.99
C LEU A 44 -4.31 1.40 -9.60
N ASN A 45 -3.51 0.98 -10.58
CA ASN A 45 -2.31 0.18 -10.37
C ASN A 45 -1.01 1.01 -10.51
N PHE A 46 -1.11 2.33 -10.75
CA PHE A 46 0.07 3.15 -11.04
C PHE A 46 1.02 3.26 -9.84
N ASN A 47 0.48 3.52 -8.65
CA ASN A 47 1.29 3.69 -7.44
C ASN A 47 2.12 2.43 -7.12
N ASP A 48 1.51 1.25 -7.21
CA ASP A 48 2.18 -0.04 -6.97
C ASP A 48 3.28 -0.31 -8.02
N PHE A 49 3.02 -0.02 -9.29
CA PHE A 49 4.02 -0.15 -10.36
C PHE A 49 5.17 0.85 -10.16
N TYR A 50 4.85 2.12 -9.96
CA TYR A 50 5.86 3.17 -9.80
C TYR A 50 6.74 2.93 -8.56
N ALA A 51 6.17 2.50 -7.43
CA ALA A 51 6.95 2.17 -6.23
C ALA A 51 7.95 1.01 -6.48
N GLN A 52 7.53 -0.03 -7.21
CA GLN A 52 8.40 -1.16 -7.57
C GLN A 52 9.49 -0.74 -8.57
N PHE A 53 9.13 -0.01 -9.63
CA PHE A 53 10.07 0.53 -10.61
C PHE A 53 11.07 1.51 -9.97
N GLU A 54 10.60 2.36 -9.06
CA GLU A 54 11.43 3.37 -8.41
C GLU A 54 12.48 2.72 -7.50
N ALA A 55 12.08 1.74 -6.69
CA ALA A 55 12.97 1.02 -5.79
C ALA A 55 14.00 0.13 -6.51
N ALA A 56 13.63 -0.48 -7.65
CA ALA A 56 14.49 -1.41 -8.37
C ALA A 56 15.39 -0.76 -9.44
N ILE A 57 14.92 0.31 -10.09
CA ILE A 57 15.55 0.87 -11.31
C ILE A 57 15.86 2.36 -11.18
N HIS A 58 14.88 3.20 -10.82
CA HIS A 58 15.10 4.66 -10.75
C HIS A 58 16.19 5.03 -9.71
N LYS A 59 16.09 4.47 -8.51
CA LYS A 59 17.04 4.68 -7.39
C LYS A 59 18.34 3.87 -7.52
N ASN A 60 18.53 3.10 -8.58
CA ASN A 60 19.74 2.32 -8.79
C ASN A 60 20.83 3.20 -9.43
N SER A 61 21.86 3.53 -8.66
CA SER A 61 23.00 4.36 -9.09
C SER A 61 23.94 3.66 -10.09
N ASN A 62 23.79 2.35 -10.31
CA ASN A 62 24.64 1.57 -11.21
C ASN A 62 24.09 1.52 -12.66
N LEU A 63 22.99 2.23 -12.94
CA LEU A 63 22.39 2.33 -14.26
C LEU A 63 22.46 3.77 -14.75
N SER A 64 22.82 3.98 -16.01
CA SER A 64 22.64 5.26 -16.70
C SER A 64 21.16 5.52 -16.98
N ASP A 65 20.77 6.78 -17.18
CA ASP A 65 19.37 7.12 -17.42
C ASP A 65 18.87 6.61 -18.79
N VAL A 66 19.77 6.40 -19.75
CA VAL A 66 19.47 5.70 -21.01
C VAL A 66 19.09 4.23 -20.75
N GLU A 67 19.80 3.53 -19.86
CA GLU A 67 19.45 2.16 -19.47
C GLU A 67 18.15 2.12 -18.66
N LYS A 68 17.99 3.02 -17.67
CA LYS A 68 16.74 3.15 -16.91
C LYS A 68 15.54 3.43 -17.82
N PHE A 69 15.72 4.24 -18.86
CA PHE A 69 14.68 4.51 -19.86
C PHE A 69 14.41 3.29 -20.75
N ASN A 70 15.43 2.53 -21.14
CA ASN A 70 15.24 1.28 -21.89
C ASN A 70 14.46 0.25 -21.07
N TYR A 71 14.81 0.08 -19.79
CA TYR A 71 14.02 -0.71 -18.85
C TYR A 71 12.58 -0.19 -18.71
N LEU A 72 12.39 1.12 -18.52
CA LEU A 72 11.06 1.73 -18.46
C LEU A 72 10.21 1.34 -19.67
N LYS A 73 10.72 1.53 -20.91
CA LYS A 73 9.99 1.15 -22.12
C LYS A 73 9.66 -0.36 -22.21
N SER A 74 10.49 -1.24 -21.62
CA SER A 74 10.23 -2.69 -21.59
C SER A 74 9.14 -3.14 -20.60
N TYR A 75 8.90 -2.37 -19.52
CA TYR A 75 7.83 -2.65 -18.55
C TYR A 75 6.48 -2.04 -18.93
N LEU A 76 6.44 -1.11 -19.87
CA LEU A 76 5.20 -0.43 -20.26
C LEU A 76 4.55 -1.12 -21.46
N ILE A 77 3.23 -1.28 -21.38
CA ILE A 77 2.39 -1.83 -22.46
C ILE A 77 1.14 -0.96 -22.65
N ASN A 78 0.43 -1.18 -23.76
CA ASN A 78 -0.85 -0.55 -24.07
C ASN A 78 -0.82 0.99 -23.87
N ASN A 79 -1.73 1.54 -23.05
CA ASN A 79 -1.91 2.99 -22.90
C ASN A 79 -0.68 3.70 -22.32
N ALA A 80 0.14 3.00 -21.53
CA ALA A 80 1.34 3.59 -20.92
C ALA A 80 2.56 3.55 -21.85
N GLU A 81 2.66 2.56 -22.75
CA GLU A 81 3.60 2.59 -23.87
C GLU A 81 3.29 3.77 -24.80
N ILE A 82 2.03 3.84 -25.24
CA ILE A 82 1.52 4.89 -26.15
C ILE A 82 1.77 6.30 -25.58
N ALA A 83 1.72 6.46 -24.25
CA ALA A 83 1.96 7.75 -23.59
C ALA A 83 3.38 8.29 -23.79
N ILE A 84 4.39 7.44 -23.94
CA ILE A 84 5.80 7.85 -24.09
C ILE A 84 6.45 7.38 -25.40
N ARG A 85 5.71 6.70 -26.28
CA ARG A 85 6.22 6.10 -27.53
C ARG A 85 7.00 7.07 -28.40
N GLY A 86 6.55 8.33 -28.49
CA GLY A 86 7.18 9.38 -29.29
C GLY A 86 8.56 9.85 -28.78
N LEU A 87 8.97 9.45 -27.58
CA LEU A 87 10.27 9.81 -27.03
C LEU A 87 11.37 8.85 -27.50
N ALA A 88 12.36 9.43 -28.20
CA ALA A 88 13.58 8.75 -28.61
C ALA A 88 14.44 8.37 -27.39
N LEU A 89 15.11 7.21 -27.43
CA LEU A 89 15.89 6.67 -26.31
C LEU A 89 17.16 7.50 -26.07
N LYS A 90 17.07 8.50 -25.17
CA LYS A 90 18.12 9.44 -24.78
C LYS A 90 18.01 9.77 -23.29
N SER A 91 19.12 10.16 -22.64
CA SER A 91 19.13 10.65 -21.25
C SER A 91 18.16 11.82 -21.04
N GLU A 92 18.22 12.83 -21.93
CA GLU A 92 17.36 14.03 -21.93
C GLU A 92 15.86 13.72 -21.79
N ASN A 93 15.42 12.57 -22.32
CA ASN A 93 14.01 12.19 -22.40
C ASN A 93 13.54 11.30 -21.23
N TYR A 94 14.44 10.84 -20.34
CA TYR A 94 14.08 9.91 -19.26
C TYR A 94 13.17 10.56 -18.21
N ASP A 95 13.56 11.71 -17.67
CA ASP A 95 12.75 12.44 -16.68
C ASP A 95 11.44 12.97 -17.30
N LEU A 96 11.48 13.39 -18.57
CA LEU A 96 10.29 13.75 -19.34
C LEU A 96 9.31 12.57 -19.45
N ALA A 97 9.80 11.36 -19.75
CA ALA A 97 8.97 10.16 -19.79
C ALA A 97 8.35 9.84 -18.42
N LEU A 98 9.12 9.95 -17.32
CA LEU A 98 8.60 9.75 -15.97
C LEU A 98 7.55 10.81 -15.58
N ASN A 99 7.75 12.07 -15.95
CA ASN A 99 6.81 13.15 -15.67
C ASN A 99 5.50 12.95 -16.44
N ILE A 100 5.54 12.62 -17.74
CA ILE A 100 4.34 12.29 -18.54
C ILE A 100 3.56 11.14 -17.91
N LEU A 101 4.23 10.11 -17.39
CA LEU A 101 3.57 8.99 -16.72
C LEU A 101 2.92 9.41 -15.38
N LYS A 102 3.60 10.23 -14.58
CA LYS A 102 3.05 10.79 -13.33
C LYS A 102 1.85 11.70 -13.58
N GLU A 103 1.93 12.61 -14.56
CA GLU A 103 0.84 13.51 -14.94
C GLU A 103 -0.35 12.78 -15.57
N ARG A 104 -0.13 11.66 -16.27
CA ARG A 104 -1.21 10.93 -16.94
C ARG A 104 -1.87 9.85 -16.09
N PHE A 105 -1.12 9.23 -15.17
CA PHE A 105 -1.57 8.04 -14.44
C PHE A 105 -1.38 8.12 -12.91
N GLY A 106 -0.54 9.04 -12.41
CA GLY A 106 -0.21 9.18 -10.99
C GLY A 106 -0.90 10.34 -10.25
N ARG A 107 -1.85 11.02 -10.90
CA ARG A 107 -2.60 12.12 -10.25
C ARG A 107 -3.59 11.55 -9.23
N THR A 108 -3.50 12.00 -7.98
CA THR A 108 -4.31 11.48 -6.86
C THR A 108 -5.80 11.77 -7.01
N ASP A 109 -6.18 12.86 -7.67
CA ASP A 109 -7.58 13.17 -8.05
C ASP A 109 -8.16 12.04 -8.91
N MET A 110 -7.46 11.64 -9.97
CA MET A 110 -7.92 10.57 -10.88
C MET A 110 -7.96 9.20 -10.21
N ILE A 111 -7.05 8.92 -9.26
CA ILE A 111 -7.04 7.66 -8.51
C ILE A 111 -8.24 7.61 -7.56
N ILE A 112 -8.55 8.72 -6.87
CA ILE A 112 -9.74 8.87 -6.03
C ILE A 112 -11.03 8.75 -6.86
N ASP A 113 -11.13 9.48 -7.98
CA ASP A 113 -12.30 9.44 -8.87
C ASP A 113 -12.51 8.04 -9.47
N ALA A 114 -11.43 7.34 -9.83
CA ALA A 114 -11.52 5.96 -10.30
C ALA A 114 -12.03 5.01 -9.21
N HIS A 115 -11.56 5.12 -7.97
CA HIS A 115 -12.08 4.34 -6.84
C HIS A 115 -13.56 4.68 -6.54
N MET A 116 -13.92 5.96 -6.51
CA MET A 116 -15.31 6.42 -6.32
C MET A 116 -16.22 5.89 -7.43
N SER A 117 -15.80 6.00 -8.69
CA SER A 117 -16.56 5.50 -9.85
C SER A 117 -16.82 3.99 -9.76
N GLN A 118 -15.84 3.19 -9.33
CA GLN A 118 -16.07 1.75 -9.12
C GLN A 118 -17.03 1.45 -7.95
N LEU A 119 -17.00 2.25 -6.88
CA LEU A 119 -17.90 2.14 -5.73
C LEU A 119 -19.34 2.62 -6.01
N LEU A 120 -19.51 3.54 -6.96
CA LEU A 120 -20.82 4.01 -7.43
C LEU A 120 -21.46 3.04 -8.45
N ASN A 121 -20.65 2.35 -9.25
CA ASN A 121 -21.10 1.41 -10.30
C ASN A 121 -21.10 -0.07 -9.84
N LEU A 122 -21.33 -0.33 -8.56
CA LEU A 122 -21.38 -1.69 -8.01
C LEU A 122 -22.61 -2.47 -8.51
N ASN A 123 -22.39 -3.69 -9.00
CA ASN A 123 -23.45 -4.59 -9.45
C ASN A 123 -24.28 -5.12 -8.25
N PRO A 124 -25.59 -4.84 -8.15
CA PRO A 124 -26.40 -5.26 -7.00
C PRO A 124 -26.63 -6.78 -6.93
N VAL A 125 -26.35 -7.39 -5.78
CA VAL A 125 -26.69 -8.78 -5.52
C VAL A 125 -28.17 -8.88 -5.13
N ARG A 126 -28.96 -9.60 -5.94
CA ARG A 126 -30.43 -9.68 -5.75
C ARG A 126 -30.90 -10.84 -4.85
N LYS A 127 -30.06 -11.85 -4.61
CA LYS A 127 -30.41 -13.06 -3.85
C LYS A 127 -29.55 -13.17 -2.59
N SER A 128 -30.16 -13.21 -1.42
CA SER A 128 -29.51 -13.46 -0.11
C SER A 128 -28.80 -14.83 -0.05
N GLN A 129 -29.25 -15.80 -0.86
CA GLN A 129 -28.62 -17.11 -1.02
C GLN A 129 -27.30 -17.08 -1.83
N ASP A 130 -26.99 -16.02 -2.59
CA ASP A 130 -25.75 -15.95 -3.37
C ASP A 130 -24.56 -15.44 -2.54
N VAL A 131 -24.12 -16.31 -1.63
CA VAL A 131 -22.95 -16.12 -0.75
C VAL A 131 -21.69 -15.73 -1.53
N LYS A 132 -21.53 -16.24 -2.76
CA LYS A 132 -20.35 -15.99 -3.60
C LYS A 132 -20.35 -14.55 -4.10
N SER A 133 -21.47 -14.09 -4.67
CA SER A 133 -21.61 -12.70 -5.11
C SER A 133 -21.60 -11.71 -3.94
N LEU A 134 -22.19 -12.05 -2.80
CA LEU A 134 -22.12 -11.22 -1.58
C LEU A 134 -20.68 -11.04 -1.08
N ARG A 135 -19.90 -12.13 -1.01
CA ARG A 135 -18.48 -12.07 -0.63
C ARG A 135 -17.63 -11.30 -1.65
N ARG A 136 -17.93 -11.43 -2.95
CA ARG A 136 -17.27 -10.66 -4.01
C ARG A 136 -17.60 -9.16 -3.90
N LEU A 137 -18.87 -8.80 -3.70
CA LEU A 137 -19.29 -7.42 -3.47
C LEU A 137 -18.55 -6.83 -2.26
N TYR A 138 -18.59 -7.51 -1.11
CA TYR A 138 -17.85 -7.11 0.09
C TYR A 138 -16.37 -6.83 -0.21
N SER A 139 -15.67 -7.77 -0.86
CA SER A 139 -14.24 -7.63 -1.15
C SER A 139 -13.94 -6.45 -2.07
N ILE A 140 -14.79 -6.19 -3.07
CA ILE A 140 -14.65 -5.05 -3.98
C ILE A 140 -14.83 -3.73 -3.21
N CYS A 141 -15.86 -3.63 -2.38
CA CYS A 141 -16.11 -2.46 -1.54
C CYS A 141 -14.94 -2.21 -0.57
N GLU A 142 -14.42 -3.26 0.05
CA GLU A 142 -13.30 -3.17 1.00
C GLU A 142 -12.00 -2.72 0.30
N THR A 143 -11.68 -3.31 -0.87
CA THR A 143 -10.51 -2.92 -1.67
C THR A 143 -10.54 -1.44 -2.07
N TYR A 144 -11.66 -0.94 -2.59
CA TYR A 144 -11.74 0.45 -3.02
C TYR A 144 -11.91 1.44 -1.87
N THR A 145 -12.53 1.05 -0.75
CA THR A 145 -12.53 1.89 0.47
C THR A 145 -11.10 2.09 1.00
N ARG A 146 -10.29 1.03 1.08
CA ARG A 146 -8.86 1.15 1.42
C ARG A 146 -8.09 1.97 0.39
N GLY A 147 -8.42 1.85 -0.89
CA GLY A 147 -7.84 2.66 -1.97
C GLY A 147 -8.06 4.16 -1.77
N LEU A 148 -9.28 4.56 -1.38
CA LEU A 148 -9.60 5.94 -1.03
C LEU A 148 -8.80 6.44 0.18
N GLU A 149 -8.78 5.67 1.27
CA GLU A 149 -8.03 6.00 2.50
C GLU A 149 -6.52 6.15 2.23
N ASN A 150 -5.92 5.23 1.46
CA ASN A 150 -4.51 5.26 1.08
C ASN A 150 -4.13 6.47 0.21
N ASN A 151 -5.07 7.03 -0.56
CA ASN A 151 -4.86 8.26 -1.34
C ASN A 151 -5.28 9.53 -0.58
N GLY A 152 -5.61 9.43 0.71
CA GLY A 152 -5.89 10.56 1.60
C GLY A 152 -7.36 11.04 1.60
N ALA A 153 -8.28 10.32 0.97
CA ALA A 153 -9.70 10.66 1.04
C ALA A 153 -10.28 10.29 2.42
N ASN A 154 -10.98 11.25 3.05
CA ASN A 154 -11.53 11.09 4.40
C ASN A 154 -12.79 10.19 4.37
N PRO A 155 -12.87 9.09 5.17
CA PRO A 155 -14.05 8.23 5.26
C PRO A 155 -15.37 8.97 5.45
N ASN A 156 -15.38 10.09 6.17
CA ASN A 156 -16.59 10.84 6.46
C ASN A 156 -17.12 11.64 5.25
N SER A 157 -16.28 12.00 4.26
CA SER A 157 -16.75 12.76 3.09
C SER A 157 -17.48 11.88 2.06
N TYR A 158 -17.09 10.61 1.92
CA TYR A 158 -17.75 9.66 1.01
C TYR A 158 -18.76 8.73 1.68
N SER A 159 -18.72 8.53 3.01
CA SER A 159 -19.65 7.62 3.71
C SER A 159 -21.11 7.98 3.51
N SER A 160 -21.47 9.26 3.54
CA SER A 160 -22.85 9.73 3.34
C SER A 160 -23.42 9.40 1.96
N LEU A 161 -22.57 9.44 0.92
CA LEU A 161 -22.94 9.14 -0.46
C LEU A 161 -22.97 7.62 -0.74
N LEU A 162 -21.96 6.90 -0.27
CA LEU A 162 -21.81 5.47 -0.57
C LEU A 162 -22.73 4.59 0.28
N TYR A 163 -23.09 4.97 1.51
CA TYR A 163 -23.96 4.16 2.38
C TYR A 163 -25.32 3.84 1.73
N PRO A 164 -26.07 4.80 1.13
CA PRO A 164 -27.27 4.51 0.33
C PRO A 164 -27.03 3.63 -0.91
N VAL A 165 -25.86 3.70 -1.54
CA VAL A 165 -25.50 2.88 -2.72
C VAL A 165 -25.23 1.44 -2.31
N LEU A 166 -24.46 1.24 -1.24
CA LEU A 166 -24.15 -0.08 -0.67
C LEU A 166 -25.42 -0.79 -0.18
N LEU A 167 -26.33 -0.08 0.50
CA LEU A 167 -27.62 -0.64 0.93
C LEU A 167 -28.53 -1.07 -0.24
N LYS A 168 -28.42 -0.41 -1.41
CA LYS A 168 -29.10 -0.81 -2.66
C LYS A 168 -28.39 -1.95 -3.39
N SER A 169 -27.10 -2.14 -3.14
CA SER A 169 -26.28 -3.21 -3.74
C SER A 169 -26.45 -4.57 -3.05
N ILE A 170 -27.13 -4.60 -1.90
CA ILE A 170 -27.32 -5.77 -1.02
C ILE A 170 -28.79 -6.22 -1.08
N PRO A 171 -29.10 -7.53 -0.98
CA PRO A 171 -30.46 -8.06 -0.92
C PRO A 171 -31.29 -7.42 0.21
N ARG A 172 -32.57 -7.12 -0.08
CA ARG A 172 -33.46 -6.39 0.85
C ARG A 172 -33.54 -7.02 2.24
N ASP A 173 -33.60 -8.35 2.32
CA ASP A 173 -33.65 -9.11 3.58
C ASP A 173 -32.46 -8.75 4.49
N LEU A 174 -31.24 -8.74 3.92
CA LEU A 174 -30.01 -8.44 4.63
C LEU A 174 -29.89 -6.94 4.98
N SER A 175 -30.36 -6.05 4.10
CA SER A 175 -30.43 -4.61 4.39
C SER A 175 -31.43 -4.29 5.52
N LEU A 176 -32.50 -5.08 5.66
CA LEU A 176 -33.47 -4.99 6.77
C LEU A 176 -32.94 -5.60 8.07
N GLU A 177 -32.21 -6.72 8.01
CA GLU A 177 -31.50 -7.26 9.18
C GLU A 177 -30.41 -6.30 9.67
N PHE A 178 -29.68 -5.68 8.75
CA PHE A 178 -28.70 -4.65 9.08
C PHE A 178 -29.37 -3.43 9.72
N SER A 179 -30.45 -2.87 9.14
CA SER A 179 -31.13 -1.72 9.76
C SER A 179 -31.67 -2.07 11.15
N ARG A 180 -32.26 -3.27 11.32
CA ARG A 180 -32.71 -3.80 12.62
C ARG A 180 -31.57 -3.86 13.65
N LYS A 181 -30.40 -4.36 13.25
CA LYS A 181 -29.20 -4.46 14.11
C LYS A 181 -28.61 -3.10 14.46
N MET A 182 -28.74 -2.11 13.57
CA MET A 182 -28.13 -0.80 13.70
C MET A 182 -29.02 0.27 14.34
N TYR A 183 -30.33 0.05 14.59
CA TYR A 183 -31.16 1.01 15.34
C TYR A 183 -30.63 1.33 16.76
N ALA A 184 -29.77 0.47 17.32
CA ALA A 184 -29.09 0.71 18.59
C ALA A 184 -27.86 1.63 18.49
N LYS A 185 -27.42 2.01 17.28
CA LYS A 185 -26.25 2.86 17.03
C LYS A 185 -26.69 4.16 16.35
N LYS A 186 -26.20 5.30 16.84
CA LYS A 186 -26.66 6.63 16.39
C LYS A 186 -26.09 7.04 15.03
N GLU A 187 -24.95 6.47 14.64
CA GLU A 187 -24.26 6.70 13.36
C GLU A 187 -23.74 5.37 12.80
N ASN A 188 -23.90 5.18 11.50
CA ASN A 188 -23.57 3.93 10.80
C ASN A 188 -22.49 4.21 9.74
N THR A 189 -21.28 3.70 9.94
CA THR A 189 -20.17 3.85 9.00
C THR A 189 -20.22 2.74 7.93
N ILE A 190 -19.60 2.96 6.75
CA ILE A 190 -19.36 1.88 5.78
C ILE A 190 -18.72 0.67 6.46
N SER A 191 -17.77 0.90 7.36
CA SER A 191 -17.06 -0.12 8.14
C SER A 191 -17.98 -1.00 8.99
N ASP A 192 -19.13 -0.50 9.46
CA ASP A 192 -20.12 -1.31 10.19
C ASP A 192 -20.89 -2.24 9.23
N LEU A 193 -21.23 -1.76 8.04
CA LEU A 193 -21.92 -2.55 7.00
C LEU A 193 -21.00 -3.64 6.45
N LEU A 194 -19.73 -3.30 6.22
CA LEU A 194 -18.66 -4.25 5.90
C LEU A 194 -18.46 -5.26 7.05
N GLY A 195 -18.48 -4.82 8.31
CA GLY A 195 -18.46 -5.69 9.49
C GLY A 195 -19.66 -6.64 9.57
N PHE A 196 -20.86 -6.20 9.20
CA PHE A 196 -22.07 -7.05 9.19
C PHE A 196 -22.00 -8.16 8.13
N LEU A 197 -21.54 -7.83 6.91
CA LEU A 197 -21.39 -8.80 5.82
C LEU A 197 -20.34 -9.88 6.12
N THR A 198 -19.33 -9.59 6.94
CA THR A 198 -18.31 -10.56 7.36
C THR A 198 -18.69 -11.34 8.63
N SER A 199 -19.37 -10.72 9.58
CA SER A 199 -19.62 -11.27 10.92
C SER A 199 -20.74 -12.32 10.99
N GLY A 200 -20.81 -13.25 10.02
CA GLY A 200 -21.56 -14.51 10.11
C GLY A 200 -23.09 -14.43 10.27
N SER A 201 -23.66 -13.23 10.33
CA SER A 201 -25.09 -13.00 10.52
C SER A 201 -25.84 -12.75 9.22
N GLY A 202 -25.19 -12.15 8.20
CA GLY A 202 -25.78 -11.90 6.88
C GLY A 202 -25.41 -12.93 5.80
N LEU A 203 -24.77 -14.05 6.16
CA LEU A 203 -24.41 -15.15 5.24
C LEU A 203 -24.84 -16.49 5.86
N PRO A 204 -25.43 -17.43 5.10
CA PRO A 204 -25.86 -18.72 5.64
C PRO A 204 -24.69 -19.54 6.19
N LYS A 205 -24.90 -20.14 7.37
CA LYS A 205 -23.84 -20.67 8.26
C LYS A 205 -23.09 -21.91 7.75
N THR A 206 -23.38 -22.39 6.54
CA THR A 206 -22.86 -23.64 5.97
C THR A 206 -21.63 -23.42 5.09
N PHE A 207 -20.50 -23.02 5.67
CA PHE A 207 -19.18 -23.32 5.09
C PHE A 207 -18.07 -23.27 6.16
N SER A 208 -17.64 -24.44 6.61
CA SER A 208 -16.36 -24.61 7.31
C SER A 208 -15.20 -24.48 6.30
N TYR A 209 -14.02 -24.05 6.77
CA TYR A 209 -12.84 -23.92 5.92
C TYR A 209 -12.26 -25.28 5.53
N THR A 210 -12.75 -25.89 4.44
CA THR A 210 -12.05 -26.97 3.74
C THR A 210 -10.95 -26.41 2.85
N SER A 211 -9.83 -26.04 3.47
CA SER A 211 -8.59 -25.74 2.75
C SER A 211 -8.17 -26.96 1.92
N GLN A 212 -8.15 -26.83 0.59
CA GLN A 212 -7.66 -27.89 -0.29
C GLN A 212 -6.17 -28.10 -0.03
N LYS A 213 -5.79 -29.32 0.38
CA LYS A 213 -4.41 -29.69 0.69
C LYS A 213 -3.57 -29.82 -0.60
N GLY A 214 -3.16 -28.69 -1.16
CA GLY A 214 -1.95 -28.60 -1.99
C GLY A 214 -0.72 -28.88 -1.11
N VAL A 215 0.19 -29.73 -1.58
CA VAL A 215 1.31 -30.23 -0.77
C VAL A 215 2.44 -29.19 -0.67
N ILE A 216 2.71 -28.70 0.55
CA ILE A 216 4.00 -28.13 0.97
C ILE A 216 4.28 -28.52 2.44
N SER A 217 5.56 -28.73 2.75
CA SER A 217 6.11 -29.13 4.06
C SER A 217 5.88 -28.10 5.19
N PRO A 218 5.93 -28.51 6.47
CA PRO A 218 5.70 -27.59 7.59
C PRO A 218 6.95 -26.76 7.93
N LEU A 219 6.77 -25.46 8.15
CA LEU A 219 7.56 -24.67 9.13
C LEU A 219 6.86 -23.33 9.46
N THR A 220 7.21 -22.79 10.64
CA THR A 220 6.91 -21.43 11.12
C THR A 220 5.43 -21.00 11.20
N LYS A 221 4.82 -21.20 12.38
CA LYS A 221 3.66 -20.39 12.81
C LYS A 221 4.14 -18.97 13.15
N VAL A 222 3.57 -17.94 12.52
CA VAL A 222 3.67 -16.55 12.97
C VAL A 222 2.26 -16.02 13.25
N ALA A 223 2.00 -15.60 14.48
CA ALA A 223 0.70 -15.08 14.88
C ALA A 223 0.61 -13.57 14.57
N ILE A 224 -0.08 -13.22 13.48
CA ILE A 224 -0.36 -11.82 13.14
C ILE A 224 -1.50 -11.32 14.06
N ARG A 225 -1.19 -10.37 14.95
CA ARG A 225 -2.21 -9.62 15.69
C ARG A 225 -2.74 -8.47 14.82
N PRO A 226 -4.06 -8.18 14.83
CA PRO A 226 -4.58 -6.97 14.21
C PRO A 226 -4.10 -5.72 14.97
N VAL A 227 -3.63 -4.73 14.24
CA VAL A 227 -3.26 -3.41 14.78
C VAL A 227 -4.48 -2.49 14.67
N TYR A 228 -5.06 -2.13 15.82
CA TYR A 228 -6.11 -1.11 15.89
C TYR A 228 -5.46 0.26 16.15
N TYR A 229 -5.51 1.17 15.18
CA TYR A 229 -5.12 2.56 15.38
C TYR A 229 -6.29 3.34 15.99
N LEU A 230 -6.09 3.89 17.19
CA LEU A 230 -7.02 4.84 17.82
C LEU A 230 -6.65 6.27 17.42
N SER A 231 -7.45 6.88 16.56
CA SER A 231 -7.34 8.30 16.20
C SER A 231 -7.67 9.19 17.40
N ARG A 232 -6.69 9.93 17.93
CA ARG A 232 -6.89 10.91 19.01
C ARG A 232 -6.67 12.33 18.49
N LEU A 233 -7.75 13.06 18.25
CA LEU A 233 -7.74 14.47 17.87
C LEU A 233 -8.05 15.40 19.06
N SER A 234 -7.53 16.62 18.99
CA SER A 234 -7.83 17.82 19.82
C SER A 234 -7.89 17.61 21.35
N GLY A 235 -6.95 18.11 22.14
CA GLY A 235 -6.56 19.52 22.17
C GLY A 235 -7.31 20.25 23.30
N GLU A 236 -6.67 20.37 24.46
CA GLU A 236 -7.06 21.30 25.53
C GLU A 236 -5.81 22.07 25.98
N SER A 237 -6.01 23.33 26.37
CA SER A 237 -4.96 24.27 26.79
C SER A 237 -5.34 24.94 28.11
N ARG A 238 -4.34 25.48 28.83
CA ARG A 238 -4.43 26.11 30.18
C ARG A 238 -4.48 25.03 31.28
N ILE A 239 -3.89 25.17 32.49
CA ILE A 239 -3.14 26.26 33.15
C ILE A 239 -1.82 25.71 33.74
N ARG A 240 -0.75 26.52 33.81
CA ARG A 240 0.39 26.33 34.74
C ARG A 240 0.10 27.06 36.06
N VAL A 241 -0.03 26.37 37.22
CA VAL A 241 0.15 26.97 38.57
C VAL A 241 0.52 25.88 39.60
N TRP A 242 1.64 26.10 40.29
CA TRP A 242 2.05 25.68 41.65
C TRP A 242 1.72 24.28 42.21
N GLY A 243 2.80 23.57 42.57
CA GLY A 243 2.85 22.59 43.68
C GLY A 243 4.22 22.67 44.36
N ARG A 244 4.27 22.92 45.67
CA ARG A 244 5.55 23.17 46.39
C ARG A 244 6.17 21.85 46.83
N GLY A 245 7.48 21.70 46.62
CA GLY A 245 8.27 20.76 47.42
C GLY A 245 8.47 21.33 48.83
N LEU A 246 8.10 20.58 49.85
CA LEU A 246 8.42 20.87 51.25
C LEU A 246 9.11 19.64 51.84
N ARG A 247 10.28 19.85 52.42
CA ARG A 247 11.02 18.83 53.18
C ARG A 247 10.40 18.68 54.56
N SER A 248 10.39 17.46 55.08
CA SER A 248 11.10 17.15 56.32
C SER A 248 11.63 15.72 56.27
#